data_AF-A0A379LRI3-F1
#
_entry.id   AF-A0A379LRI3-F1
#
_cell.length_a   1.000
_cell.length_b   1.000
_cell.length_c   1.000
_cell.angle_alpha   90.00
_cell.angle_beta   90.00
_cell.angle_gamma   90.00
#
_symmetry.space_group_name_H-M   'P 1'
#
loop_
_entity.id
_entity.type
_entity.pdbx_description
1 polymer ?
#
loop_
_entity_poly.entity_id
_entity_poly.type
_entity_poly.pdbx_seq_one_letter_code
_entity_poly.pdbx_strand_id
1 'polypeptide(L)'
;MSGTAEAFSAARVGDGIEHSASKGWLMLGLIGGAIAGAAFTLATGGVGAVALAATVAGAAGGGGLGEVLGSMSWAPHHETGHLVTGSSNVFINGRSAVMSHMSVGDCDEHGPALQRVAKGSSRVYINGLPAARTGDRLTCSGVISGGSPNVFIGGSKEQTDAISPEIPDWVDRVLLGVGLAATAVLAGPAIALLGFAGGLGGGYGGAYIGGKLWGEGSDGQKWLALGGAFAGGLAGVKGGAAFNTWRNTPKSLINLKEIEPQLATDPDSAFFWSGRTEGVGGPDVAEGIAKSRGGVTLESTIKDKNIKMPEWDFDNPQSIKAWEDVSASYAKQVSGEVRAVVGHALREGNIWENVELPRLMGNDNVTKITTIDPVSQTEKVIFVRDN
;
A
#
# COMPACT_ATOMS: atom_id res chain seq x y z
N MET A 1 14.19 16.29 29.71
CA MET A 1 13.58 17.60 30.04
C MET A 1 12.43 17.32 31.00
N SER A 2 12.50 17.84 32.23
CA SER A 2 11.45 17.68 33.24
C SER A 2 10.23 18.49 32.78
N GLY A 3 9.19 17.81 32.30
CA GLY A 3 7.95 18.43 31.87
C GLY A 3 7.34 19.23 33.01
N THR A 4 7.17 20.53 32.82
CA THR A 4 6.28 21.34 33.66
C THR A 4 4.89 20.72 33.54
N ALA A 5 4.38 20.12 34.62
CA ALA A 5 3.03 19.61 34.64
C ALA A 5 2.08 20.79 34.41
N GLU A 6 1.50 20.88 33.21
CA GLU A 6 0.54 21.91 32.87
C GLU A 6 -0.60 21.92 33.91
N ALA A 7 -0.87 23.10 34.45
CA ALA A 7 -1.94 23.32 35.39
C ALA A 7 -3.14 23.87 34.63
N PHE A 8 -4.28 23.19 34.74
CA PHE A 8 -5.51 23.54 34.03
C PHE A 8 -6.53 24.13 34.99
N SER A 9 -7.41 25.00 34.50
CA SER A 9 -8.45 25.62 35.31
C SER A 9 -9.33 24.56 35.97
N ALA A 10 -9.53 24.67 37.28
CA ALA A 10 -10.32 23.71 38.03
C ALA A 10 -11.80 23.76 37.63
N ALA A 11 -12.41 22.61 37.39
CA ALA A 11 -13.80 22.50 36.99
C ALA A 11 -14.76 22.57 38.18
N ARG A 12 -15.92 23.19 37.96
CA ARG A 12 -16.94 23.44 38.99
C ARG A 12 -18.34 23.15 38.44
N VAL A 13 -19.28 22.88 39.34
CA VAL A 13 -20.70 22.73 38.98
C VAL A 13 -21.20 23.98 38.27
N GLY A 14 -21.74 23.81 37.06
CA GLY A 14 -22.23 24.82 36.13
C GLY A 14 -21.25 25.17 35.01
N ASP A 15 -20.02 24.65 35.02
CA ASP A 15 -19.05 24.91 33.95
C ASP A 15 -19.45 24.09 32.71
N GLY A 16 -19.22 24.65 31.53
CA GLY A 16 -19.68 24.12 30.24
C GLY A 16 -19.03 22.80 29.84
N ILE A 17 -19.75 22.06 28.99
CA ILE A 17 -19.31 20.83 28.33
C ILE A 17 -19.42 21.04 26.83
N GLU A 18 -18.37 20.73 26.08
CA GLU A 18 -18.36 20.87 24.62
C GLU A 18 -18.05 19.55 23.93
N HIS A 19 -18.62 19.37 22.73
CA HIS A 19 -18.23 18.31 21.81
C HIS A 19 -17.42 18.89 20.66
N SER A 20 -16.70 18.02 19.96
CA SER A 20 -16.06 18.41 18.72
C SER A 20 -17.03 18.29 17.55
N ALA A 21 -16.64 18.78 16.37
CA ALA A 21 -17.40 18.58 15.15
C ALA A 21 -17.09 17.24 14.44
N SER A 22 -16.66 16.18 15.16
CA SER A 22 -16.15 14.95 14.53
C SER A 22 -17.17 14.28 13.60
N LYS A 23 -18.45 14.26 13.98
CA LYS A 23 -19.53 13.75 13.11
C LYS A 23 -19.66 14.55 11.81
N GLY A 24 -19.48 15.88 11.88
CA GLY A 24 -19.49 16.75 10.70
C GLY A 24 -18.31 16.47 9.77
N TRP A 25 -17.11 16.31 10.34
CA TRP A 25 -15.90 15.95 9.60
C TRP A 25 -15.99 14.56 8.96
N LEU A 26 -16.65 13.61 9.62
CA LEU A 26 -16.93 12.29 9.04
C LEU A 26 -17.76 12.43 7.76
N MET A 27 -18.86 13.19 7.81
CA MET A 27 -19.73 13.40 6.66
C MET A 27 -19.02 14.14 5.52
N LEU A 28 -18.25 15.17 5.83
CA LEU A 28 -17.43 15.87 4.85
C LEU A 28 -16.38 14.94 4.22
N GLY A 29 -15.76 14.08 5.03
CA GLY A 29 -14.82 13.08 4.57
C GLY A 29 -15.44 12.05 3.62
N LEU A 30 -16.67 11.60 3.90
CA LEU A 30 -17.41 10.68 3.03
C LEU A 30 -17.75 11.32 1.68
N ILE A 31 -18.28 12.55 1.69
CA ILE A 31 -18.64 13.28 0.47
C ILE A 31 -17.38 13.61 -0.33
N GLY A 32 -16.37 14.18 0.32
CA GLY A 32 -15.08 14.52 -0.30
C GLY A 32 -14.38 13.30 -0.86
N GLY A 33 -14.38 12.18 -0.12
CA GLY A 33 -13.85 10.89 -0.56
C GLY A 33 -14.57 10.33 -1.79
N ALA A 34 -15.91 10.42 -1.85
CA ALA A 34 -16.68 9.99 -3.01
C ALA A 34 -16.35 10.84 -4.26
N ILE A 35 -16.30 12.17 -4.11
CA ILE A 35 -15.95 13.10 -5.19
C ILE A 35 -14.52 12.84 -5.68
N ALA A 36 -13.56 12.77 -4.75
CA ALA A 36 -12.17 12.48 -5.09
C ALA A 36 -12.02 11.10 -5.74
N GLY A 37 -12.75 10.09 -5.25
CA GLY A 37 -12.76 8.75 -5.83
C GLY A 37 -13.28 8.73 -7.26
N ALA A 38 -14.36 9.45 -7.54
CA ALA A 38 -14.87 9.61 -8.90
C ALA A 38 -13.85 10.32 -9.81
N ALA A 39 -13.25 11.43 -9.34
CA ALA A 39 -12.24 12.16 -10.09
C ALA A 39 -11.00 11.30 -10.38
N PHE A 40 -10.49 10.56 -9.39
CA PHE A 40 -9.37 9.65 -9.58
C PHE A 40 -9.71 8.49 -10.52
N THR A 41 -10.93 7.96 -10.45
CA THR A 41 -11.38 6.93 -11.39
C THR A 41 -11.29 7.44 -12.83
N LEU A 42 -11.82 8.63 -13.10
CA LEU A 42 -11.78 9.27 -14.41
C LEU A 42 -10.35 9.59 -14.87
N ALA A 43 -9.51 10.12 -13.97
CA ALA A 43 -8.18 10.58 -14.31
C ALA A 43 -7.15 9.45 -14.51
N THR A 44 -7.32 8.32 -13.81
CA THR A 44 -6.29 7.26 -13.76
C THR A 44 -6.79 5.89 -14.22
N GLY A 45 -7.99 5.81 -14.80
CA GLY A 45 -8.61 4.53 -15.17
C GLY A 45 -8.86 3.61 -13.96
N GLY A 46 -9.23 4.18 -12.80
CA GLY A 46 -9.59 3.43 -11.59
C GLY A 46 -8.48 3.20 -10.55
N VAL A 47 -7.20 3.26 -10.94
CA VAL A 47 -6.07 3.00 -10.01
C VAL A 47 -6.04 3.96 -8.80
N GLY A 48 -6.32 5.24 -9.01
CA GLY A 48 -6.35 6.24 -7.94
C GLY A 48 -7.54 6.07 -6.98
N ALA A 49 -8.66 5.51 -7.46
CA ALA A 49 -9.80 5.18 -6.60
C ALA A 49 -9.49 3.98 -5.68
N VAL A 50 -8.75 2.99 -6.19
CA VAL A 50 -8.23 1.86 -5.39
C VAL A 50 -7.30 2.36 -4.28
N ALA A 51 -6.38 3.28 -4.61
CA ALA A 51 -5.50 3.89 -3.63
C ALA A 51 -6.25 4.70 -2.58
N LEU A 52 -7.25 5.49 -3.00
CA LEU A 52 -8.08 6.26 -2.09
C LEU A 52 -8.87 5.34 -1.14
N ALA A 53 -9.53 4.30 -1.66
CA ALA A 53 -10.31 3.36 -0.86
C ALA A 53 -9.43 2.59 0.15
N ALA A 54 -8.24 2.14 -0.25
CA ALA A 54 -7.27 1.50 0.64
C ALA A 54 -6.80 2.46 1.75
N THR A 55 -6.62 3.74 1.43
CA THR A 55 -6.22 4.75 2.41
C THR A 55 -7.35 5.05 3.41
N VAL A 56 -8.58 5.21 2.92
CA VAL A 56 -9.75 5.44 3.77
C VAL A 56 -9.94 4.26 4.73
N ALA A 57 -9.75 3.03 4.26
CA ALA A 57 -9.76 1.85 5.12
C ALA A 57 -8.64 1.90 6.18
N GLY A 58 -7.41 2.26 5.79
CA GLY A 58 -6.29 2.43 6.71
C GLY A 58 -6.57 3.48 7.80
N ALA A 59 -7.16 4.61 7.43
CA ALA A 59 -7.51 5.67 8.37
C ALA A 59 -8.67 5.26 9.30
N ALA A 60 -9.68 4.56 8.79
CA ALA A 60 -10.76 3.99 9.62
C ALA A 60 -10.23 2.94 10.61
N GLY A 61 -9.21 2.15 10.23
CA GLY A 61 -8.54 1.19 11.12
C GLY A 61 -7.65 1.83 12.19
N GLY A 62 -7.25 3.10 12.02
CA GLY A 62 -6.32 3.81 12.90
C GLY A 62 -6.94 4.84 13.85
N GLY A 63 -8.27 4.96 13.89
CA GLY A 63 -8.99 5.91 14.74
C GLY A 63 -9.93 6.89 14.03
N GLY A 64 -10.26 6.65 12.75
CA GLY A 64 -11.32 7.37 12.03
C GLY A 64 -10.95 8.79 11.58
N LEU A 65 -11.17 9.11 10.30
CA LEU A 65 -10.87 10.44 9.75
C LEU A 65 -11.67 11.57 10.43
N GLY A 66 -12.94 11.31 10.75
CA GLY A 66 -13.81 12.30 11.40
C GLY A 66 -13.35 12.64 12.82
N GLU A 67 -12.91 11.64 13.60
CA GLU A 67 -12.41 11.86 14.95
C GLU A 67 -11.05 12.57 14.94
N VAL A 68 -10.14 12.18 14.04
CA VAL A 68 -8.85 12.86 13.89
C VAL A 68 -9.03 14.34 13.52
N LEU A 69 -9.86 14.64 12.51
CA LEU A 69 -10.09 16.03 12.08
C LEU A 69 -10.89 16.83 13.11
N GLY A 70 -11.89 16.23 13.75
CA GLY A 70 -12.65 16.90 14.82
C GLY A 70 -11.81 17.17 16.07
N SER A 71 -10.77 16.37 16.33
CA SER A 71 -9.86 16.60 17.45
C SER A 71 -8.80 17.68 17.21
N MET A 72 -8.73 18.28 16.01
CA MET A 72 -7.76 19.33 15.69
C MET A 72 -8.05 20.61 16.47
N SER A 73 -7.01 21.37 16.83
CA SER A 73 -7.18 22.61 17.61
C SER A 73 -7.99 23.70 16.90
N TRP A 74 -8.03 23.67 15.56
CA TRP A 74 -8.80 24.61 14.74
C TRP A 74 -10.23 24.10 14.43
N ALA A 75 -10.55 22.86 14.77
CA ALA A 75 -11.86 22.31 14.51
C ALA A 75 -12.91 23.02 15.38
N PRO A 76 -14.11 23.32 14.84
CA PRO A 76 -15.16 23.92 15.64
C PRO A 76 -15.57 23.02 16.80
N HIS A 77 -15.78 23.64 17.95
CA HIS A 77 -16.43 23.07 19.13
C HIS A 77 -17.73 23.82 19.40
N HIS A 78 -18.67 23.14 20.02
CA HIS A 78 -19.92 23.74 20.45
C HIS A 78 -20.28 23.25 21.84
N GLU A 79 -20.78 24.16 22.67
CA GLU A 79 -21.28 23.82 24.00
C GLU A 79 -22.56 22.98 23.87
N THR A 80 -22.62 21.92 24.65
CA THR A 80 -23.64 20.86 24.60
C THR A 80 -24.22 20.57 25.98
N GLY A 81 -23.94 21.42 26.97
CA GLY A 81 -24.43 21.24 28.32
C GLY A 81 -23.47 21.77 29.39
N HIS A 82 -23.69 21.33 30.62
CA HIS A 82 -22.96 21.83 31.79
C HIS A 82 -22.86 20.78 32.92
N LEU A 83 -21.87 20.95 33.79
CA LEU A 83 -21.66 20.09 34.96
C LEU A 83 -22.74 20.34 36.02
N VAL A 84 -23.40 19.31 36.55
CA VAL A 84 -24.55 19.48 37.46
C VAL A 84 -24.31 18.95 38.87
N THR A 85 -23.36 18.05 39.07
CA THR A 85 -23.02 17.49 40.39
C THR A 85 -21.54 17.71 40.71
N GLY A 86 -21.23 17.93 41.99
CA GLY A 86 -19.86 18.13 42.47
C GLY A 86 -19.74 17.81 43.95
N SER A 87 -18.63 18.22 44.56
CA SER A 87 -18.34 18.01 45.98
C SER A 87 -19.33 18.75 46.89
N SER A 88 -19.71 18.11 48.00
CA SER A 88 -20.60 18.66 49.02
C SER A 88 -19.89 19.57 50.03
N ASN A 89 -18.57 19.55 50.09
CA ASN A 89 -17.77 20.22 51.12
C ASN A 89 -16.52 20.96 50.58
N VAL A 90 -16.15 20.75 49.32
CA VAL A 90 -15.05 21.45 48.66
C VAL A 90 -15.60 22.35 47.57
N PHE A 91 -15.37 23.64 47.73
CA PHE A 91 -15.87 24.68 46.83
C PHE A 91 -14.69 25.43 46.21
N ILE A 92 -14.80 25.76 44.93
CA ILE A 92 -13.83 26.57 44.20
C ILE A 92 -14.57 27.80 43.71
N ASN A 93 -14.17 28.98 44.20
CA ASN A 93 -14.89 30.24 43.98
C ASN A 93 -16.40 30.14 44.27
N GLY A 94 -16.74 29.52 45.41
CA GLY A 94 -18.14 29.41 45.88
C GLY A 94 -19.00 28.38 45.14
N ARG A 95 -18.47 27.67 44.13
CA ARG A 95 -19.18 26.59 43.41
C ARG A 95 -18.57 25.23 43.75
N SER A 96 -19.39 24.20 43.85
CA SER A 96 -18.92 22.84 44.18
C SER A 96 -17.86 22.38 43.18
N ALA A 97 -16.74 21.88 43.70
CA ALA A 97 -15.64 21.38 42.89
C ALA A 97 -16.01 20.04 42.24
N VAL A 98 -15.58 19.83 40.99
CA VAL A 98 -15.94 18.63 40.22
C VAL A 98 -14.87 17.56 40.35
N MET A 99 -15.30 16.31 40.45
CA MET A 99 -14.48 15.12 40.63
C MET A 99 -14.81 14.09 39.57
N SER A 100 -13.81 13.43 39.02
CA SER A 100 -14.05 12.26 38.17
C SER A 100 -14.74 11.14 38.96
N HIS A 101 -15.36 10.19 38.26
CA HIS A 101 -16.15 9.07 38.78
C HIS A 101 -17.48 9.40 39.47
N MET A 102 -17.53 10.46 40.27
CA MET A 102 -18.71 10.81 41.06
C MET A 102 -19.53 11.96 40.45
N SER A 103 -18.86 12.96 39.88
CA SER A 103 -19.57 14.12 39.32
C SER A 103 -20.14 13.79 37.96
N VAL A 104 -21.26 14.42 37.64
CA VAL A 104 -21.96 14.24 36.36
C VAL A 104 -22.28 15.58 35.71
N GLY A 105 -22.39 15.55 34.39
CA GLY A 105 -22.88 16.65 33.56
C GLY A 105 -24.15 16.28 32.83
N ASP A 106 -24.97 17.30 32.59
CA ASP A 106 -26.10 17.22 31.68
C ASP A 106 -25.61 17.53 30.26
N CYS A 107 -25.98 16.69 29.29
CA CYS A 107 -25.48 16.78 27.93
C CYS A 107 -26.59 16.56 26.90
N ASP A 108 -26.83 17.58 26.08
CA ASP A 108 -27.95 17.68 25.15
C ASP A 108 -27.85 16.69 23.96
N GLU A 109 -26.66 16.16 23.67
CA GLU A 109 -26.43 15.29 22.51
C GLU A 109 -26.72 13.81 22.73
N HIS A 110 -26.78 13.33 23.97
CA HIS A 110 -26.76 11.89 24.29
C HIS A 110 -28.00 11.42 25.07
N GLY A 111 -29.10 12.16 24.92
CA GLY A 111 -30.39 11.86 25.55
C GLY A 111 -30.44 12.25 27.04
N PRO A 112 -31.48 11.83 27.79
CA PRO A 112 -31.75 12.33 29.14
C PRO A 112 -30.77 11.79 30.21
N ALA A 113 -29.80 10.96 29.84
CA ALA A 113 -28.89 10.33 30.79
C ALA A 113 -27.71 11.27 31.10
N LEU A 114 -27.55 11.57 32.39
CA LEU A 114 -26.39 12.33 32.87
C LEU A 114 -25.09 11.57 32.62
N GLN A 115 -24.06 12.30 32.20
CA GLN A 115 -22.77 11.76 31.80
C GLN A 115 -21.76 11.92 32.92
N ARG A 116 -21.06 10.85 33.30
CA ARG A 116 -20.06 10.92 34.37
C ARG A 116 -18.81 11.63 33.88
N VAL A 117 -18.17 12.40 34.74
CA VAL A 117 -16.83 12.91 34.50
C VAL A 117 -15.85 11.75 34.61
N ALA A 118 -15.18 11.41 33.51
CA ALA A 118 -14.39 10.19 33.37
C ALA A 118 -12.88 10.42 33.49
N LYS A 119 -12.43 11.68 33.47
CA LYS A 119 -11.02 12.04 33.69
C LYS A 119 -10.84 13.12 34.76
N GLY A 120 -9.68 13.11 35.40
CA GLY A 120 -9.26 14.12 36.36
C GLY A 120 -7.74 14.16 36.54
N SER A 121 -7.28 14.87 37.55
CA SER A 121 -5.86 14.98 37.91
C SER A 121 -5.34 13.72 38.59
N SER A 122 -4.19 13.21 38.13
CA SER A 122 -3.46 12.12 38.78
C SER A 122 -2.82 12.49 40.13
N ARG A 123 -2.81 13.77 40.50
CA ARG A 123 -2.07 14.29 41.67
C ARG A 123 -2.94 14.98 42.70
N VAL A 124 -4.10 15.48 42.30
CA VAL A 124 -4.99 16.26 43.16
C VAL A 124 -6.32 15.56 43.25
N TYR A 125 -6.71 15.25 44.49
CA TYR A 125 -7.91 14.51 44.81
C TYR A 125 -8.82 15.38 45.64
N ILE A 126 -10.12 15.33 45.34
CA ILE A 126 -11.18 15.96 46.14
C ILE A 126 -12.06 14.81 46.61
N ASN A 127 -12.30 14.72 47.92
CA ASN A 127 -13.02 13.60 48.54
C ASN A 127 -12.51 12.21 48.11
N GLY A 128 -11.20 12.07 47.91
CA GLY A 128 -10.56 10.81 47.50
C GLY A 128 -10.67 10.48 46.00
N LEU A 129 -11.28 11.34 45.18
CA LEU A 129 -11.41 11.13 43.74
C LEU A 129 -10.61 12.17 42.93
N PRO A 130 -10.06 11.82 41.76
CA PRO A 130 -9.29 12.76 40.92
C PRO A 130 -10.09 14.03 40.61
N ALA A 131 -9.50 15.20 40.87
CA ALA A 131 -10.13 16.49 40.63
C ALA A 131 -10.21 16.82 39.14
N ALA A 132 -11.38 17.21 38.65
CA ALA A 132 -11.61 17.50 37.25
C ALA A 132 -11.26 18.95 36.87
N ARG A 133 -10.90 19.16 35.60
CA ARG A 133 -10.37 20.42 35.08
C ARG A 133 -10.86 20.68 33.65
N THR A 134 -10.60 21.88 33.16
CA THR A 134 -10.77 22.17 31.73
C THR A 134 -9.95 21.17 30.90
N GLY A 135 -10.56 20.68 29.82
CA GLY A 135 -9.97 19.66 28.95
C GLY A 135 -10.14 18.20 29.44
N ASP A 136 -10.60 17.95 30.66
CA ASP A 136 -10.94 16.58 31.10
C ASP A 136 -12.26 16.12 30.46
N ARG A 137 -12.41 14.81 30.24
CA ARG A 137 -13.51 14.22 29.47
C ARG A 137 -14.59 13.58 30.35
N LEU A 138 -15.81 13.59 29.84
CA LEU A 138 -16.94 12.83 30.34
C LEU A 138 -17.06 11.47 29.64
N THR A 139 -17.93 10.60 30.13
CA THR A 139 -18.23 9.27 29.55
C THR A 139 -18.77 9.34 28.13
N CYS A 140 -19.34 10.47 27.71
CA CYS A 140 -19.81 10.73 26.36
C CYS A 140 -18.76 11.29 25.39
N SER A 141 -17.48 11.34 25.80
CA SER A 141 -16.38 12.06 25.11
C SER A 141 -16.44 13.59 25.13
N GLY A 142 -17.53 14.19 25.60
CA GLY A 142 -17.60 15.64 25.85
C GLY A 142 -16.46 16.12 26.76
N VAL A 143 -15.96 17.31 26.48
CA VAL A 143 -14.83 17.93 27.16
C VAL A 143 -15.33 19.06 28.04
N ILE A 144 -14.77 19.19 29.25
CA ILE A 144 -15.07 20.33 30.11
C ILE A 144 -14.44 21.59 29.50
N SER A 145 -15.27 22.53 29.05
CA SER A 145 -14.84 23.78 28.40
C SER A 145 -14.66 24.93 29.40
N GLY A 146 -15.47 24.94 30.45
CA GLY A 146 -15.44 25.98 31.49
C GLY A 146 -14.60 25.62 32.71
N GLY A 147 -14.00 26.62 33.36
CA GLY A 147 -13.24 26.40 34.59
C GLY A 147 -13.05 27.66 35.43
N SER A 148 -12.40 27.49 36.57
CA SER A 148 -12.02 28.57 37.47
C SER A 148 -11.03 29.55 36.81
N PRO A 149 -11.23 30.88 36.94
CA PRO A 149 -10.31 31.87 36.37
C PRO A 149 -8.98 31.99 37.12
N ASN A 150 -8.89 31.46 38.34
CA ASN A 150 -7.74 31.69 39.24
C ASN A 150 -7.34 30.47 40.08
N VAL A 151 -8.00 29.33 39.93
CA VAL A 151 -7.63 28.08 40.59
C VAL A 151 -7.26 27.06 39.53
N PHE A 152 -6.00 26.62 39.57
CA PHE A 152 -5.43 25.70 38.60
C PHE A 152 -4.99 24.41 39.29
N ILE A 153 -5.27 23.28 38.66
CA ILE A 153 -4.96 21.94 39.16
C ILE A 153 -3.98 21.27 38.19
N GLY A 154 -2.80 20.92 38.67
CA GLY A 154 -1.76 20.23 37.90
C GLY A 154 -1.94 18.70 37.89
N GLY A 155 -1.08 18.01 37.16
CA GLY A 155 -1.06 16.55 37.05
C GLY A 155 -1.50 16.04 35.67
N SER A 156 -1.05 14.85 35.30
CA SER A 156 -1.52 14.18 34.08
C SER A 156 -3.00 13.80 34.20
N LYS A 157 -3.64 13.53 33.06
CA LYS A 157 -5.03 13.05 33.03
C LYS A 157 -5.07 11.59 33.46
N GLU A 158 -5.79 11.30 34.53
CA GLU A 158 -6.13 9.96 34.98
C GLU A 158 -7.57 9.64 34.55
N GLN A 159 -7.80 8.45 34.02
CA GLN A 159 -9.13 8.00 33.58
C GLN A 159 -9.73 7.05 34.61
N THR A 160 -10.91 7.38 35.10
CA THR A 160 -11.62 6.62 36.13
C THR A 160 -12.83 5.85 35.60
N ASP A 161 -13.37 6.26 34.44
CA ASP A 161 -14.50 5.59 33.79
C ASP A 161 -14.22 5.34 32.30
N ALA A 162 -14.91 4.36 31.71
CA ALA A 162 -14.87 4.13 30.27
C ALA A 162 -15.52 5.29 29.51
N ILE A 163 -14.86 5.73 28.44
CA ILE A 163 -15.31 6.85 27.61
C ILE A 163 -15.79 6.28 26.29
N SER A 164 -17.03 6.60 25.93
CA SER A 164 -17.61 6.30 24.63
C SER A 164 -17.12 7.33 23.62
N PRO A 165 -16.52 6.93 22.49
CA PRO A 165 -16.05 7.85 21.47
C PRO A 165 -17.21 8.61 20.81
N GLU A 166 -16.90 9.79 20.26
CA GLU A 166 -17.91 10.65 19.64
C GLU A 166 -18.48 10.04 18.35
N ILE A 167 -17.63 9.28 17.63
CA ILE A 167 -18.04 8.38 16.56
C ILE A 167 -18.05 6.96 17.11
N PRO A 168 -19.19 6.25 17.11
CA PRO A 168 -19.23 4.88 17.60
C PRO A 168 -18.29 3.95 16.80
N ASP A 169 -17.52 3.10 17.50
CA ASP A 169 -16.57 2.15 16.90
C ASP A 169 -17.13 1.32 15.73
N TRP A 170 -18.42 0.97 15.80
CA TRP A 170 -19.05 0.17 14.75
C TRP A 170 -19.10 0.92 13.40
N VAL A 171 -19.18 2.24 13.43
CA VAL A 171 -19.18 3.09 12.22
C VAL A 171 -17.83 2.97 11.51
N ASP A 172 -16.73 3.14 12.25
CA ASP A 172 -15.38 2.99 11.67
C ASP A 172 -15.11 1.58 11.18
N ARG A 173 -15.61 0.54 11.88
CA ARG A 173 -15.51 -0.85 11.40
C ARG A 173 -16.31 -1.09 10.12
N VAL A 174 -17.48 -0.47 9.97
CA VAL A 174 -18.26 -0.52 8.73
C VAL A 174 -17.50 0.18 7.61
N LEU A 175 -16.94 1.36 7.84
CA LEU A 175 -16.18 2.10 6.83
C LEU A 175 -14.90 1.36 6.42
N LEU A 176 -14.19 0.77 7.38
CA LEU A 176 -13.08 -0.15 7.13
C LEU A 176 -13.53 -1.29 6.21
N GLY A 177 -14.60 -2.00 6.59
CA GLY A 177 -15.10 -3.17 5.85
C GLY A 177 -15.52 -2.81 4.43
N VAL A 178 -16.27 -1.72 4.27
CA VAL A 178 -16.70 -1.21 2.95
C VAL A 178 -15.49 -0.80 2.12
N GLY A 179 -14.53 -0.06 2.68
CA GLY A 179 -13.32 0.37 1.98
C GLY A 179 -12.46 -0.81 1.51
N LEU A 180 -12.25 -1.80 2.37
CA LEU A 180 -11.54 -3.05 2.03
C LEU A 180 -12.28 -3.86 0.96
N ALA A 181 -13.59 -4.05 1.12
CA ALA A 181 -14.40 -4.81 0.17
C ALA A 181 -14.42 -4.13 -1.20
N ALA A 182 -14.62 -2.81 -1.26
CA ALA A 182 -14.58 -2.05 -2.50
C ALA A 182 -13.20 -2.19 -3.18
N THR A 183 -12.11 -2.06 -2.43
CA THR A 183 -10.75 -2.24 -2.97
C THR A 183 -10.53 -3.66 -3.48
N ALA A 184 -11.01 -4.67 -2.76
CA ALA A 184 -10.86 -6.07 -3.15
C ALA A 184 -11.67 -6.42 -4.42
N VAL A 185 -12.87 -5.86 -4.57
CA VAL A 185 -13.69 -6.01 -5.78
C VAL A 185 -13.01 -5.34 -6.98
N LEU A 186 -12.45 -4.15 -6.79
CA LEU A 186 -11.84 -3.37 -7.89
C LEU A 186 -10.45 -3.88 -8.30
N ALA A 187 -9.63 -4.34 -7.35
CA ALA A 187 -8.20 -4.61 -7.58
C ALA A 187 -7.73 -5.99 -7.08
N GLY A 188 -8.62 -6.79 -6.49
CA GLY A 188 -8.30 -8.09 -5.93
C GLY A 188 -7.79 -8.04 -4.48
N PRO A 189 -7.85 -9.18 -3.77
CA PRO A 189 -7.63 -9.26 -2.33
C PRO A 189 -6.19 -8.90 -1.91
N ALA A 190 -5.19 -9.27 -2.70
CA ALA A 190 -3.79 -8.96 -2.39
C ALA A 190 -3.51 -7.45 -2.36
N ILE A 191 -4.08 -6.70 -3.32
CA ILE A 191 -3.94 -5.24 -3.38
C ILE A 191 -4.68 -4.58 -2.22
N ALA A 192 -5.89 -5.05 -1.91
CA ALA A 192 -6.67 -4.51 -0.78
C ALA A 192 -5.94 -4.70 0.56
N LEU A 193 -5.45 -5.91 0.84
CA LEU A 193 -4.76 -6.22 2.09
C LEU A 193 -3.44 -5.45 2.22
N LEU A 194 -2.63 -5.42 1.17
CA LEU A 194 -1.34 -4.71 1.22
C LEU A 194 -1.51 -3.20 1.22
N GLY A 195 -2.51 -2.66 0.51
CA GLY A 195 -2.90 -1.26 0.60
C GLY A 195 -3.31 -0.87 2.03
N PHE A 196 -4.14 -1.69 2.68
CA PHE A 196 -4.53 -1.46 4.07
C PHE A 196 -3.35 -1.55 5.05
N ALA A 197 -2.54 -2.60 4.95
CA ALA A 197 -1.36 -2.77 5.79
C ALA A 197 -0.36 -1.61 5.61
N GLY A 198 -0.15 -1.18 4.37
CA GLY A 198 0.63 0.01 4.05
C GLY A 198 0.05 1.27 4.68
N GLY A 199 -1.28 1.43 4.62
CA GLY A 199 -1.99 2.56 5.24
C GLY A 199 -1.82 2.61 6.76
N LEU A 200 -2.00 1.48 7.45
CA LEU A 200 -1.76 1.39 8.89
C LEU A 200 -0.29 1.69 9.23
N GLY A 201 0.65 1.03 8.54
CA GLY A 201 2.07 1.21 8.80
C GLY A 201 2.55 2.64 8.56
N GLY A 202 2.08 3.26 7.47
CA GLY A 202 2.33 4.65 7.16
C GLY A 202 1.73 5.61 8.19
N GLY A 203 0.51 5.32 8.66
CA GLY A 203 -0.17 6.11 9.69
C GLY A 203 0.59 6.10 11.02
N TYR A 204 0.97 4.92 11.50
CA TYR A 204 1.79 4.78 12.71
C TYR A 204 3.17 5.43 12.56
N GLY A 205 3.84 5.24 11.42
CA GLY A 205 5.12 5.88 11.13
C GLY A 205 5.02 7.40 11.14
N GLY A 206 3.98 7.95 10.51
CA GLY A 206 3.68 9.37 10.51
C GLY A 206 3.38 9.92 11.91
N ALA A 207 2.55 9.21 12.68
CA ALA A 207 2.25 9.59 14.06
C ALA A 207 3.50 9.57 14.96
N TYR A 208 4.37 8.59 14.81
CA TYR A 208 5.61 8.48 15.57
C TYR A 208 6.56 9.65 15.27
N ILE A 209 6.82 9.90 13.98
CA ILE A 209 7.69 11.01 13.55
C ILE A 209 7.09 12.34 13.98
N GLY A 210 5.78 12.51 13.80
CA GLY A 210 5.08 13.75 14.08
C GLY A 210 5.03 14.06 15.58
N GLY A 211 4.82 13.04 16.43
CA GLY A 211 4.90 13.19 17.88
C GLY A 211 6.29 13.62 18.36
N LYS A 212 7.35 13.13 17.69
CA LYS A 212 8.73 13.55 17.99
C LYS A 212 9.04 14.98 17.56
N LEU A 213 8.45 15.44 16.46
CA LEU A 213 8.71 16.77 15.89
C LEU A 213 7.89 17.88 16.57
N TRP A 214 6.62 17.61 16.89
CA TRP A 214 5.67 18.63 17.39
C TRP A 214 5.08 18.32 18.76
N GLY A 215 5.42 17.18 19.35
CA GLY A 215 4.85 16.73 20.63
C GLY A 215 3.63 15.84 20.45
N GLU A 216 3.39 14.97 21.44
CA GLU A 216 2.26 14.06 21.46
C GLU A 216 0.92 14.81 21.55
N GLY A 217 -0.04 14.42 20.72
CA GLY A 217 -1.37 15.02 20.63
C GLY A 217 -1.44 16.30 19.78
N SER A 218 -0.30 16.79 19.29
CA SER A 218 -0.24 17.99 18.44
C SER A 218 -0.95 17.79 17.09
N ASP A 219 -1.43 18.88 16.51
CA ASP A 219 -2.03 18.86 15.17
C ASP A 219 -1.01 18.44 14.10
N GLY A 220 0.26 18.81 14.27
CA GLY A 220 1.35 18.38 13.38
C GLY A 220 1.51 16.87 13.36
N GLN A 221 1.41 16.21 14.53
CA GLN A 221 1.42 14.76 14.62
C GLN A 221 0.26 14.12 13.85
N LYS A 222 -0.96 14.64 14.05
CA LYS A 222 -2.17 14.12 13.42
C LYS A 222 -2.10 14.24 11.90
N TRP A 223 -1.64 15.39 11.38
CA TRP A 223 -1.43 15.58 9.94
C TRP A 223 -0.38 14.65 9.36
N LEU A 224 0.74 14.44 10.06
CA LEU A 224 1.76 13.54 9.58
C LEU A 224 1.29 12.08 9.60
N ALA A 225 0.47 11.69 10.58
CA ALA A 225 -0.19 10.39 10.60
C ALA A 225 -1.12 10.22 9.38
N LEU A 226 -1.96 11.21 9.07
CA LEU A 226 -2.85 11.16 7.91
C LEU A 226 -2.08 11.08 6.58
N GLY A 227 -1.06 11.94 6.41
CA GLY A 227 -0.22 11.93 5.22
C GLY A 227 0.58 10.63 5.08
N GLY A 228 1.10 10.11 6.20
CA GLY A 228 1.77 8.83 6.27
C GLY A 228 0.86 7.67 5.87
N ALA A 229 -0.38 7.64 6.36
CA ALA A 229 -1.36 6.62 6.00
C ALA A 229 -1.67 6.64 4.49
N PHE A 230 -1.81 7.82 3.89
CA PHE A 230 -2.00 7.94 2.43
C PHE A 230 -0.79 7.45 1.63
N ALA A 231 0.42 7.90 2.00
CA ALA A 231 1.64 7.47 1.32
C ALA A 231 1.89 5.95 1.47
N GLY A 232 1.67 5.42 2.67
CA GLY A 232 1.78 4.00 2.95
C GLY A 232 0.74 3.17 2.20
N GLY A 233 -0.51 3.64 2.12
CA GLY A 233 -1.57 2.99 1.35
C GLY A 233 -1.24 2.88 -0.13
N LEU A 234 -0.74 3.97 -0.73
CA LEU A 234 -0.24 3.98 -2.11
C LEU A 234 0.90 2.99 -2.33
N ALA A 235 1.88 2.96 -1.43
CA ALA A 235 3.00 2.03 -1.50
C ALA A 235 2.51 0.57 -1.39
N GLY A 236 1.56 0.30 -0.50
CA GLY A 236 0.92 -0.99 -0.32
C GLY A 236 0.18 -1.47 -1.57
N VAL A 237 -0.59 -0.59 -2.22
CA VAL A 237 -1.27 -0.90 -3.49
C VAL A 237 -0.27 -1.26 -4.60
N LYS A 238 0.81 -0.49 -4.73
CA LYS A 238 1.89 -0.82 -5.69
C LYS A 238 2.57 -2.15 -5.36
N GLY A 239 2.83 -2.40 -4.08
CA GLY A 239 3.38 -3.68 -3.61
C GLY A 239 2.46 -4.86 -3.92
N GLY A 240 1.15 -4.69 -3.75
CA GLY A 240 0.17 -5.72 -4.10
C GLY A 240 0.08 -6.00 -5.60
N ALA A 241 0.20 -4.97 -6.44
CA ALA A 241 0.28 -5.16 -7.88
C ALA A 241 1.55 -5.94 -8.26
N ALA A 242 2.71 -5.56 -7.71
CA ALA A 242 3.97 -6.27 -7.93
C ALA A 242 3.92 -7.73 -7.45
N PHE A 243 3.30 -7.99 -6.29
CA PHE A 243 3.09 -9.34 -5.78
C PHE A 243 2.20 -10.17 -6.70
N ASN A 244 1.10 -9.60 -7.21
CA ASN A 244 0.24 -10.29 -8.15
C ASN A 244 0.98 -10.62 -9.45
N THR A 245 1.78 -9.69 -9.98
CA THR A 245 2.62 -9.96 -11.15
C THR A 245 3.58 -11.11 -10.86
N TRP A 246 4.34 -11.06 -9.77
CA TRP A 246 5.28 -12.12 -9.38
C TRP A 246 4.60 -13.49 -9.18
N ARG A 247 3.45 -13.52 -8.51
CA ARG A 247 2.67 -14.74 -8.26
C ARG A 247 2.15 -15.37 -9.55
N ASN A 248 1.77 -14.53 -10.52
CA ASN A 248 1.24 -14.96 -11.81
C ASN A 248 2.34 -15.18 -12.86
N THR A 249 3.60 -14.86 -12.57
CA THR A 249 4.71 -15.15 -13.49
C THR A 249 4.79 -16.66 -13.72
N PRO A 250 4.67 -17.13 -14.98
CA PRO A 250 4.75 -18.55 -15.28
C PRO A 250 6.11 -19.09 -14.85
N LYS A 251 6.09 -20.21 -14.12
CA LYS A 251 7.30 -20.96 -13.80
C LYS A 251 7.62 -21.89 -14.96
N SER A 252 8.89 -21.90 -15.35
CA SER A 252 9.45 -22.80 -16.38
C SER A 252 9.13 -24.27 -16.06
N LEU A 253 8.75 -25.05 -17.07
CA LEU A 253 8.46 -26.49 -16.93
C LEU A 253 9.73 -27.36 -16.87
N ILE A 254 10.91 -26.75 -17.02
CA ILE A 254 12.19 -27.45 -17.15
C ILE A 254 13.18 -27.00 -16.08
N ASN A 255 14.12 -27.88 -15.73
CA ASN A 255 15.23 -27.52 -14.85
C ASN A 255 16.40 -26.94 -15.68
N LEU A 256 16.42 -25.62 -15.84
CA LEU A 256 17.41 -24.95 -16.66
C LEU A 256 18.85 -25.24 -16.23
N LYS A 257 19.11 -25.43 -14.94
CA LYS A 257 20.47 -25.70 -14.43
C LYS A 257 21.05 -27.04 -14.89
N GLU A 258 20.20 -28.03 -15.16
CA GLU A 258 20.62 -29.34 -15.66
C GLU A 258 20.84 -29.32 -17.18
N ILE A 259 20.10 -28.46 -17.88
CA ILE A 259 20.09 -28.39 -19.34
C ILE A 259 21.16 -27.42 -19.85
N GLU A 260 21.38 -26.30 -19.16
CA GLU A 260 22.28 -25.21 -19.57
C GLU A 260 23.65 -25.73 -20.05
N PRO A 261 24.41 -26.56 -19.31
CA PRO A 261 25.74 -27.02 -19.75
C PRO A 261 25.74 -27.85 -21.04
N GLN A 262 24.58 -28.39 -21.45
CA GLN A 262 24.44 -29.25 -22.61
C GLN A 262 24.10 -28.48 -23.89
N LEU A 263 23.77 -27.19 -23.77
CA LEU A 263 23.38 -26.30 -24.87
C LEU A 263 24.57 -25.55 -25.50
N ALA A 264 25.77 -25.66 -24.94
CA ALA A 264 26.97 -25.07 -25.51
C ALA A 264 27.27 -25.65 -26.90
N THR A 265 27.62 -24.78 -27.85
CA THR A 265 28.00 -25.15 -29.21
C THR A 265 29.46 -24.82 -29.46
N ASP A 266 30.04 -25.45 -30.47
CA ASP A 266 31.35 -25.03 -30.98
C ASP A 266 31.29 -23.59 -31.52
N PRO A 267 32.40 -22.83 -31.51
CA PRO A 267 32.45 -21.51 -32.13
C PRO A 267 32.00 -21.56 -33.60
N ASP A 268 31.34 -20.51 -34.06
CA ASP A 268 30.89 -20.39 -35.45
C ASP A 268 29.99 -21.56 -35.91
N SER A 269 29.25 -22.19 -35.01
CA SER A 269 28.33 -23.30 -35.38
C SER A 269 26.86 -23.03 -35.05
N ALA A 270 26.55 -21.97 -34.29
CA ALA A 270 25.19 -21.73 -33.81
C ALA A 270 24.28 -21.10 -34.86
N PHE A 271 23.10 -21.71 -35.05
CA PHE A 271 22.02 -21.22 -35.89
C PHE A 271 20.75 -21.00 -35.07
N PHE A 272 20.14 -19.84 -35.29
CA PHE A 272 18.82 -19.48 -34.78
C PHE A 272 17.81 -19.46 -35.94
N TRP A 273 16.53 -19.35 -35.65
CA TRP A 273 15.52 -19.17 -36.68
C TRP A 273 14.26 -18.49 -36.17
N SER A 274 13.57 -17.79 -37.06
CA SER A 274 12.26 -17.20 -36.75
C SER A 274 11.49 -16.85 -38.02
N GLY A 275 10.18 -16.96 -37.98
CA GLY A 275 9.31 -16.55 -39.07
C GLY A 275 9.39 -17.43 -40.33
N ARG A 276 8.73 -16.95 -41.38
CA ARG A 276 8.65 -17.61 -42.70
C ARG A 276 8.71 -16.59 -43.83
N THR A 277 9.29 -16.94 -44.96
CA THR A 277 9.20 -16.18 -46.23
C THR A 277 8.38 -17.02 -47.20
N GLU A 278 7.27 -16.50 -47.72
CA GLU A 278 6.39 -17.21 -48.67
C GLU A 278 5.93 -18.60 -48.17
N GLY A 279 5.76 -18.76 -46.85
CA GLY A 279 5.38 -20.03 -46.22
C GLY A 279 6.55 -20.99 -45.94
N VAL A 280 7.74 -20.70 -46.46
CA VAL A 280 8.98 -21.46 -46.25
C VAL A 280 9.74 -20.90 -45.04
N GLY A 281 10.14 -21.79 -44.14
CA GLY A 281 10.80 -21.45 -42.88
C GLY A 281 10.43 -22.48 -41.81
N GLY A 282 10.63 -22.13 -40.54
CA GLY A 282 10.40 -23.06 -39.44
C GLY A 282 11.61 -23.93 -39.08
N PRO A 283 11.46 -24.81 -38.07
CA PRO A 283 12.57 -25.52 -37.45
C PRO A 283 13.26 -26.48 -38.42
N ASP A 284 12.51 -27.23 -39.22
CA ASP A 284 13.07 -28.23 -40.14
C ASP A 284 13.91 -27.59 -41.26
N VAL A 285 13.43 -26.46 -41.82
CA VAL A 285 14.15 -25.71 -42.86
C VAL A 285 15.43 -25.11 -42.27
N ALA A 286 15.34 -24.53 -41.08
CA ALA A 286 16.48 -23.97 -40.39
C ALA A 286 17.53 -25.04 -40.03
N GLU A 287 17.09 -26.21 -39.55
CA GLU A 287 17.96 -27.34 -39.26
C GLU A 287 18.68 -27.84 -40.52
N GLY A 288 17.97 -27.95 -41.65
CA GLY A 288 18.57 -28.34 -42.93
C GLY A 288 19.65 -27.36 -43.39
N ILE A 289 19.36 -26.06 -43.33
CA ILE A 289 20.32 -24.99 -43.67
C ILE A 289 21.52 -25.01 -42.72
N ALA A 290 21.29 -25.12 -41.41
CA ALA A 290 22.35 -25.21 -40.41
C ALA A 290 23.29 -26.39 -40.69
N LYS A 291 22.73 -27.59 -40.90
CA LYS A 291 23.51 -28.81 -41.20
C LYS A 291 24.34 -28.68 -42.47
N SER A 292 23.76 -28.13 -43.55
CA SER A 292 24.49 -27.89 -44.81
C SER A 292 25.70 -26.96 -44.64
N ARG A 293 25.72 -26.16 -43.57
CA ARG A 293 26.75 -25.18 -43.26
C ARG A 293 27.59 -25.56 -42.04
N GLY A 294 27.53 -26.83 -41.63
CA GLY A 294 28.29 -27.37 -40.50
C GLY A 294 27.86 -26.81 -39.13
N GLY A 295 26.65 -26.29 -39.02
CA GLY A 295 26.10 -25.73 -37.79
C GLY A 295 24.94 -26.53 -37.20
N VAL A 296 24.48 -26.09 -36.04
CA VAL A 296 23.40 -26.68 -35.26
C VAL A 296 22.38 -25.61 -34.85
N THR A 297 21.11 -26.01 -34.81
CA THR A 297 20.01 -25.23 -34.23
C THR A 297 19.72 -25.67 -32.79
N LEU A 298 19.05 -24.82 -32.02
CA LEU A 298 18.60 -25.16 -30.67
C LEU A 298 17.82 -26.49 -30.63
N GLU A 299 16.85 -26.67 -31.53
CA GLU A 299 16.04 -27.88 -31.62
C GLU A 299 16.87 -29.11 -31.96
N SER A 300 17.86 -28.97 -32.87
CA SER A 300 18.78 -30.07 -33.20
C SER A 300 19.65 -30.45 -32.00
N THR A 301 20.18 -29.48 -31.25
CA THR A 301 20.96 -29.73 -30.04
C THR A 301 20.12 -30.42 -28.97
N ILE A 302 18.88 -29.98 -28.76
CA ILE A 302 17.93 -30.59 -27.83
C ILE A 302 17.65 -32.05 -28.20
N LYS A 303 17.43 -32.32 -29.49
CA LYS A 303 17.17 -33.66 -30.02
C LYS A 303 18.39 -34.58 -29.87
N ASP A 304 19.57 -34.10 -30.22
CA ASP A 304 20.81 -34.88 -30.17
C ASP A 304 21.23 -35.21 -28.73
N LYS A 305 20.97 -34.31 -27.79
CA LYS A 305 21.24 -34.49 -26.36
C LYS A 305 20.10 -35.18 -25.61
N ASN A 306 19.01 -35.54 -26.30
CA ASN A 306 17.82 -36.17 -25.73
C ASN A 306 17.21 -35.38 -24.55
N ILE A 307 17.23 -34.05 -24.65
CA ILE A 307 16.66 -33.14 -23.65
C ILE A 307 15.14 -33.15 -23.81
N LYS A 308 14.42 -33.46 -22.73
CA LYS A 308 12.95 -33.47 -22.73
C LYS A 308 12.43 -32.04 -22.61
N MET A 309 11.90 -31.52 -23.70
CA MET A 309 11.20 -30.23 -23.73
C MET A 309 9.68 -30.41 -23.75
N PRO A 310 8.91 -29.50 -23.14
CA PRO A 310 7.47 -29.45 -23.35
C PRO A 310 7.17 -29.12 -24.83
N GLU A 311 6.04 -29.60 -25.34
CA GLU A 311 5.58 -29.18 -26.67
C GLU A 311 5.37 -27.66 -26.69
N TRP A 312 5.73 -27.02 -27.80
CA TRP A 312 5.46 -25.60 -27.98
C TRP A 312 3.95 -25.40 -28.11
N ASP A 313 3.39 -24.76 -27.11
CA ASP A 313 1.99 -24.39 -27.01
C ASP A 313 1.87 -22.88 -26.76
N PHE A 314 1.17 -22.19 -27.67
CA PHE A 314 0.92 -20.75 -27.64
C PHE A 314 -0.07 -20.34 -26.55
N ASP A 315 -0.92 -21.28 -26.12
CA ASP A 315 -1.94 -21.05 -25.11
C ASP A 315 -1.44 -21.43 -23.70
N ASN A 316 -0.23 -21.98 -23.60
CA ASN A 316 0.39 -22.36 -22.33
C ASN A 316 1.61 -21.48 -21.99
N PRO A 317 1.45 -20.49 -21.10
CA PRO A 317 2.54 -19.59 -20.71
C PRO A 317 3.76 -20.28 -20.09
N GLN A 318 3.59 -21.45 -19.46
CA GLN A 318 4.72 -22.20 -18.89
C GLN A 318 5.54 -22.92 -19.97
N SER A 319 4.88 -23.38 -21.04
CA SER A 319 5.55 -23.89 -22.25
C SER A 319 6.35 -22.78 -22.91
N ILE A 320 5.72 -21.62 -23.17
CA ILE A 320 6.40 -20.44 -23.73
C ILE A 320 7.62 -20.10 -22.87
N LYS A 321 7.44 -20.04 -21.54
CA LYS A 321 8.52 -19.71 -20.61
C LYS A 321 9.67 -20.72 -20.64
N ALA A 322 9.38 -22.02 -20.75
CA ALA A 322 10.40 -23.05 -20.85
C ALA A 322 11.26 -22.89 -22.10
N TRP A 323 10.61 -22.61 -23.24
CA TRP A 323 11.30 -22.35 -24.49
C TRP A 323 12.07 -21.02 -24.47
N GLU A 324 11.51 -19.95 -23.91
CA GLU A 324 12.23 -18.69 -23.69
C GLU A 324 13.49 -18.86 -22.84
N ASP A 325 13.39 -19.61 -21.74
CA ASP A 325 14.51 -19.83 -20.81
C ASP A 325 15.64 -20.62 -21.47
N VAL A 326 15.31 -21.67 -22.24
CA VAL A 326 16.29 -22.48 -22.98
C VAL A 326 16.90 -21.71 -24.15
N SER A 327 16.09 -20.96 -24.92
CA SER A 327 16.59 -20.05 -25.96
C SER A 327 17.54 -18.99 -25.40
N ALA A 328 17.19 -18.39 -24.26
CA ALA A 328 18.04 -17.41 -23.59
C ALA A 328 19.38 -18.02 -23.12
N SER A 329 19.35 -19.25 -22.61
CA SER A 329 20.55 -19.97 -22.18
C SER A 329 21.42 -20.38 -23.37
N TYR A 330 20.81 -20.81 -24.48
CA TYR A 330 21.51 -21.12 -25.72
C TYR A 330 22.22 -19.88 -26.27
N ALA A 331 21.53 -18.75 -26.43
CA ALA A 331 22.10 -17.47 -26.89
C ALA A 331 23.28 -16.95 -26.04
N LYS A 332 23.32 -17.30 -24.75
CA LYS A 332 24.43 -16.93 -23.86
C LYS A 332 25.68 -17.79 -24.06
N GLN A 333 25.52 -19.01 -24.57
CA GLN A 333 26.60 -19.99 -24.65
C GLN A 333 27.25 -20.08 -26.03
N VAL A 334 26.67 -19.42 -27.04
CA VAL A 334 27.24 -19.36 -28.38
C VAL A 334 28.39 -18.36 -28.45
N SER A 335 29.28 -18.56 -29.42
CA SER A 335 30.46 -17.70 -29.64
C SER A 335 30.83 -17.62 -31.13
N GLY A 336 31.55 -16.57 -31.49
CA GLY A 336 31.96 -16.28 -32.87
C GLY A 336 30.86 -15.68 -33.73
N GLU A 337 30.80 -16.10 -34.99
CA GLU A 337 29.77 -15.75 -35.96
C GLU A 337 28.51 -16.60 -35.78
N VAL A 338 27.42 -15.94 -35.39
CA VAL A 338 26.10 -16.53 -35.23
C VAL A 338 25.29 -16.29 -36.49
N ARG A 339 24.57 -17.31 -36.95
CA ARG A 339 23.63 -17.21 -38.08
C ARG A 339 22.19 -17.37 -37.61
N ALA A 340 21.26 -16.72 -38.30
CA ALA A 340 19.84 -16.85 -37.99
C ALA A 340 19.01 -16.93 -39.27
N VAL A 341 18.21 -17.97 -39.42
CA VAL A 341 17.29 -18.13 -40.55
C VAL A 341 16.02 -17.34 -40.25
N VAL A 342 15.89 -16.13 -40.81
CA VAL A 342 14.83 -15.18 -40.45
C VAL A 342 13.98 -14.87 -41.68
N GLY A 343 12.71 -15.26 -41.63
CA GLY A 343 11.76 -14.97 -42.70
C GLY A 343 11.14 -13.58 -42.60
N HIS A 344 10.56 -13.09 -43.70
CA HIS A 344 9.92 -11.77 -43.76
C HIS A 344 8.63 -11.67 -42.92
N ALA A 345 7.91 -12.78 -42.72
CA ALA A 345 6.73 -12.83 -41.87
C ALA A 345 7.10 -13.31 -40.46
N LEU A 346 7.26 -12.36 -39.54
CA LEU A 346 7.51 -12.59 -38.11
C LEU A 346 6.22 -12.39 -37.31
N ARG A 347 6.03 -13.22 -36.28
CA ARG A 347 4.94 -13.03 -35.32
C ARG A 347 5.30 -11.92 -34.33
N GLU A 348 4.31 -11.15 -33.90
CA GLU A 348 4.47 -10.21 -32.79
C GLU A 348 4.88 -10.98 -31.52
N GLY A 349 5.87 -10.48 -30.77
CA GLY A 349 6.41 -11.18 -29.60
C GLY A 349 7.24 -12.43 -29.91
N ASN A 350 7.83 -12.56 -31.11
CA ASN A 350 8.69 -13.71 -31.42
C ASN A 350 9.95 -13.78 -30.53
N ILE A 351 10.43 -15.00 -30.28
CA ILE A 351 11.55 -15.27 -29.36
C ILE A 351 12.85 -14.65 -29.90
N TRP A 352 13.07 -14.70 -31.21
CA TRP A 352 14.26 -14.15 -31.85
C TRP A 352 14.46 -12.67 -31.52
N GLU A 353 13.48 -11.81 -31.79
CA GLU A 353 13.62 -10.37 -31.57
C GLU A 353 13.58 -9.97 -30.08
N ASN A 354 12.78 -10.67 -29.26
CA ASN A 354 12.51 -10.26 -27.88
C ASN A 354 13.44 -10.91 -26.85
N VAL A 355 14.01 -12.07 -27.17
CA VAL A 355 14.81 -12.87 -26.22
C VAL A 355 16.23 -13.08 -26.73
N GLU A 356 16.38 -13.65 -27.92
CA GLU A 356 17.67 -14.14 -28.41
C GLU A 356 18.55 -13.00 -28.92
N LEU A 357 18.06 -12.17 -29.83
CA LEU A 357 18.83 -11.11 -30.49
C LEU A 357 19.42 -10.09 -29.49
N PRO A 358 18.68 -9.57 -28.49
CA PRO A 358 19.27 -8.67 -27.49
C PRO A 358 20.37 -9.33 -26.66
N ARG A 359 20.23 -10.64 -26.37
CA ARG A 359 21.23 -11.41 -25.61
C ARG A 359 22.47 -11.71 -26.44
N LEU A 360 22.31 -12.02 -27.72
CA LEU A 360 23.43 -12.20 -28.65
C LEU A 360 24.23 -10.90 -28.81
N MET A 361 23.54 -9.76 -28.96
CA MET A 361 24.19 -8.44 -28.97
C MET A 361 24.88 -8.12 -27.63
N GLY A 362 24.34 -8.59 -26.51
CA GLY A 362 24.96 -8.45 -25.19
C GLY A 362 26.06 -9.48 -24.85
N ASN A 363 26.26 -10.52 -25.67
CA ASN A 363 27.24 -11.57 -25.41
C ASN A 363 28.60 -11.20 -26.03
N ASP A 364 29.60 -10.94 -25.20
CA ASP A 364 30.93 -10.51 -25.63
C ASP A 364 31.68 -11.52 -26.51
N ASN A 365 31.29 -12.79 -26.45
CA ASN A 365 31.89 -13.83 -27.29
C ASN A 365 31.30 -13.86 -28.72
N VAL A 366 30.21 -13.11 -28.99
CA VAL A 366 29.58 -13.04 -30.31
C VAL A 366 30.17 -11.88 -31.10
N THR A 367 30.88 -12.20 -32.17
CA THR A 367 31.61 -11.22 -33.01
C THR A 367 30.78 -10.71 -34.18
N LYS A 368 29.85 -11.52 -34.69
CA LYS A 368 29.03 -11.19 -35.86
C LYS A 368 27.70 -11.93 -35.83
N ILE A 369 26.62 -11.26 -36.26
CA ILE A 369 25.30 -11.88 -36.44
C ILE A 369 24.85 -11.67 -37.89
N THR A 370 24.57 -12.78 -38.57
CA THR A 370 24.15 -12.81 -39.98
C THR A 370 22.77 -13.45 -40.09
N THR A 371 21.79 -12.74 -40.66
CA THR A 371 20.48 -13.31 -41.00
C THR A 371 20.50 -13.92 -42.39
N ILE A 372 19.82 -15.05 -42.57
CA ILE A 372 19.67 -15.78 -43.83
C ILE A 372 18.19 -15.83 -44.17
N ASP A 373 17.81 -15.42 -45.37
CA ASP A 373 16.43 -15.61 -45.83
C ASP A 373 16.16 -17.10 -46.13
N PRO A 374 15.07 -17.69 -45.63
CA PRO A 374 14.80 -19.13 -45.78
C PRO A 374 14.53 -19.58 -47.22
N VAL A 375 14.18 -18.68 -48.14
CA VAL A 375 13.87 -19.01 -49.55
C VAL A 375 15.06 -18.72 -50.45
N SER A 376 15.54 -17.47 -50.46
CA SER A 376 16.60 -17.02 -51.35
C SER A 376 17.99 -17.41 -50.87
N GLN A 377 18.12 -17.81 -49.59
CA GLN A 377 19.39 -18.05 -48.89
C GLN A 377 20.34 -16.86 -48.90
N THR A 378 19.85 -15.65 -49.21
CA THR A 378 20.66 -14.44 -49.17
C THR A 378 21.02 -14.09 -47.73
N GLU A 379 22.29 -13.76 -47.51
CA GLU A 379 22.81 -13.36 -46.22
C GLU A 379 22.79 -11.85 -46.04
N LYS A 380 22.45 -11.41 -44.83
CA LYS A 380 22.52 -10.02 -44.41
C LYS A 380 23.14 -9.94 -43.03
N VAL A 381 24.25 -9.21 -42.92
CA VAL A 381 24.87 -8.93 -41.63
C VAL A 381 24.04 -7.87 -40.90
N ILE A 382 23.62 -8.19 -39.68
CA ILE A 382 22.79 -7.29 -38.85
C ILE A 382 23.54 -6.77 -37.62
N PHE A 383 24.67 -7.38 -37.27
CA PHE A 383 25.54 -6.95 -36.19
C PHE A 383 26.98 -7.39 -36.45
N VAL A 384 27.93 -6.51 -36.16
CA VAL A 384 29.37 -6.80 -36.12
C VAL A 384 29.90 -6.11 -34.86
N ARG A 385 30.73 -6.81 -34.09
CA ARG A 385 31.41 -6.24 -32.93
C ARG A 385 32.76 -5.69 -33.38
N ASP A 386 32.96 -4.41 -33.14
CA ASP A 386 34.27 -3.78 -33.37
C ASP A 386 35.26 -4.36 -32.35
N ASN A 387 36.37 -4.92 -32.85
CA ASN A 387 37.43 -5.54 -32.05
C ASN A 387 38.18 -4.54 -31.18
#